data_AF-A0A2S0K5N9-F1
#
_entry.id   AF-A0A2S0K5N9-F1
#
_cell.length_a   1.000
_cell.length_b   1.000
_cell.length_c   1.000
_cell.angle_alpha   90.00
_cell.angle_beta   90.00
_cell.angle_gamma   90.00
#
_symmetry.space_group_name_H-M   'P 1'
#
loop_
_entity.id
_entity.type
_entity.pdbx_description
1 polymer ?
#
loop_
_entity_poly.entity_id
_entity_poly.type
_entity_poly.pdbx_seq_one_letter_code
_entity_poly.pdbx_strand_id
1 'polypeptide(L)'
;MFKVYDFEVFPNDWMCVILNLANNRIIRIHNDKERLQSALSSKDILVGFNNYYYDDIILWAILTDQNPYKISQQIMAGTFKRKVNCGFLTLDVRQELINKSLSLKEAMANLGMNIIETPVDFDQKDLTPEEVQTILDYCENDVKATGEAFQKREDYFTSKFEIIDTFKLHPSDVKKTRANLASTVLKAFKMKDHKRDRLKLSYDKRLKINELPKSVVDFYNNIHVSYLEGGSITDLEKRQFEYKLAGLTHTYGFGGLHAAKENYLSEGYFLHIDAKSYFPTLKINNGFISRAAKMPERYEKIYQDRLKYQAAGESKEEIYKILLNAAVGACKSEFNALFDPQQFNNIVVNGQLILTHLIVLLEPFIELIQSNTDGLIVKYEDKSFRPFIDEVIERFSKHYEITFKVNEINKIAQRDANNYCVRYADGKIVAKGIMKNFEGGTWERNSLSIIDAALVNYYMHDIPIQKTVINTFKKDLTAFQLVAKAGKFDGITCEVFEDGQMQMKELQKVNRIFATTDPKRGGVFKVRDEKYQKVSNSPEQAIVWNGELKDFEKRKIDLNWYVKMIQKQLFV
;
A
#
# COMPACT_ATOMS: atom_id res chain seq x y z
N MET A 1 -17.51 -8.92 20.50
CA MET A 1 -17.68 -9.88 19.38
C MET A 1 -17.64 -9.08 18.09
N PHE A 2 -16.99 -9.58 17.02
CA PHE A 2 -16.92 -8.83 15.75
C PHE A 2 -18.16 -9.06 14.90
N LYS A 3 -18.78 -7.98 14.43
CA LYS A 3 -19.92 -8.01 13.51
C LYS A 3 -19.60 -7.17 12.28
N VAL A 4 -19.66 -7.78 11.11
CA VAL A 4 -19.50 -7.06 9.84
C VAL A 4 -20.85 -6.53 9.40
N TYR A 5 -20.89 -5.32 8.87
CA TYR A 5 -22.15 -4.69 8.46
C TYR A 5 -21.94 -3.81 7.24
N ASP A 6 -23.01 -3.64 6.50
CA ASP A 6 -23.08 -2.85 5.27
C ASP A 6 -24.51 -2.29 5.13
N PHE A 7 -24.64 -1.09 4.57
CA PHE A 7 -25.92 -0.41 4.36
C PHE A 7 -26.15 -0.06 2.91
N GLU A 8 -27.39 -0.26 2.46
CA GLU A 8 -27.87 0.27 1.19
C GLU A 8 -29.06 1.20 1.42
N VAL A 9 -29.06 2.36 0.76
CA VAL A 9 -30.01 3.46 1.05
C VAL A 9 -30.65 3.98 -0.23
N PHE A 10 -31.97 4.00 -0.23
CA PHE A 10 -32.87 4.47 -1.28
C PHE A 10 -33.79 5.58 -0.74
N PRO A 11 -34.52 6.33 -1.58
CA PRO A 11 -35.39 7.42 -1.15
C PRO A 11 -36.36 7.07 -0.02
N ASN A 12 -37.03 5.91 -0.12
CA ASN A 12 -38.03 5.44 0.84
C ASN A 12 -37.59 4.21 1.64
N ASP A 13 -36.43 3.63 1.31
CA ASP A 13 -35.98 2.36 1.88
C ASP A 13 -34.53 2.42 2.36
N TRP A 14 -34.23 1.66 3.41
CA TRP A 14 -32.87 1.32 3.77
C TRP A 14 -32.79 -0.14 4.16
N MET A 15 -31.67 -0.75 3.78
CA MET A 15 -31.33 -2.13 4.11
C MET A 15 -30.03 -2.16 4.89
N CYS A 16 -29.94 -3.11 5.81
CA CYS A 16 -28.72 -3.43 6.51
C CYS A 16 -28.57 -4.94 6.59
N VAL A 17 -27.40 -5.43 6.22
CA VAL A 17 -27.01 -6.81 6.49
C VAL A 17 -25.91 -6.80 7.53
N ILE A 18 -26.03 -7.70 8.52
CA ILE A 18 -25.04 -7.88 9.58
C ILE A 18 -24.61 -9.34 9.60
N LEU A 19 -23.31 -9.58 9.47
CA LEU A 19 -22.67 -10.89 9.61
C LEU A 19 -21.96 -10.99 10.96
N ASN A 20 -22.37 -11.93 11.80
CA ASN A 20 -21.69 -12.24 13.04
C ASN A 20 -20.55 -13.24 12.77
N LEU A 21 -19.30 -12.80 12.94
CA LEU A 21 -18.12 -13.63 12.63
C LEU A 21 -17.91 -14.79 13.61
N ALA A 22 -18.52 -14.77 14.80
CA ALA A 22 -18.36 -15.85 15.78
C ALA A 22 -19.15 -17.11 15.44
N ASN A 23 -20.27 -16.98 14.71
CA ASN A 23 -21.16 -18.10 14.39
C ASN A 23 -21.67 -18.09 12.94
N ASN A 24 -21.12 -17.20 12.10
CA ASN A 24 -21.51 -16.98 10.70
C ASN A 24 -23.00 -16.68 10.50
N ARG A 25 -23.71 -16.19 11.53
CA ARG A 25 -25.12 -15.84 11.42
C ARG A 25 -25.28 -14.51 10.69
N ILE A 26 -26.12 -14.51 9.67
CA ILE A 26 -26.51 -13.30 8.93
C ILE A 26 -27.86 -12.79 9.45
N ILE A 27 -27.96 -11.48 9.63
CA ILE A 27 -29.16 -10.76 10.00
C ILE A 27 -29.44 -9.76 8.87
N ARG A 28 -30.56 -9.96 8.18
CA ARG A 28 -31.07 -9.05 7.13
C ARG A 28 -32.14 -8.14 7.73
N ILE A 29 -32.07 -6.85 7.44
CA ILE A 29 -32.93 -5.82 8.01
C ILE A 29 -33.36 -4.88 6.88
N HIS A 30 -34.64 -4.55 6.82
CA HIS A 30 -35.24 -3.62 5.87
C HIS A 30 -36.21 -2.72 6.63
N ASN A 31 -35.94 -1.41 6.66
CA ASN A 31 -36.75 -0.38 7.34
C ASN A 31 -37.12 -0.64 8.83
N ASP A 32 -36.42 -1.55 9.50
CA ASP A 32 -36.76 -2.00 10.86
C ASP A 32 -35.69 -1.54 11.86
N LYS A 33 -35.90 -0.33 12.41
CA LYS A 33 -34.99 0.30 13.39
C LYS A 33 -34.89 -0.51 14.68
N GLU A 34 -36.00 -1.09 15.15
CA GLU A 34 -36.03 -1.87 16.40
C GLU A 34 -35.22 -3.16 16.26
N ARG A 35 -35.33 -3.83 15.11
CA ARG A 35 -34.49 -4.98 14.77
C ARG A 35 -33.03 -4.61 14.62
N LEU A 36 -32.70 -3.46 14.05
CA LEU A 36 -31.32 -2.97 14.00
C LEU A 36 -30.75 -2.73 15.40
N GLN A 37 -31.51 -2.08 16.27
CA GLN A 37 -31.08 -1.84 17.66
C GLN A 37 -30.90 -3.14 18.44
N SER A 38 -31.83 -4.09 18.33
CA SER A 38 -31.74 -5.39 19.01
C SER A 38 -30.66 -6.30 18.43
N ALA A 39 -30.29 -6.12 17.16
CA ALA A 39 -29.19 -6.85 16.53
C ALA A 39 -27.81 -6.38 16.99
N LEU A 40 -27.70 -5.22 17.63
CA LEU A 40 -26.43 -4.61 18.07
C LEU A 40 -26.33 -4.52 19.60
N SER A 41 -25.12 -4.66 20.13
CA SER A 41 -24.80 -4.55 21.55
C SER A 41 -23.61 -3.64 21.76
N SER A 42 -23.54 -2.94 22.89
CA SER A 42 -22.37 -2.12 23.27
C SER A 42 -21.07 -2.92 23.43
N LYS A 43 -21.15 -4.25 23.52
CA LYS A 43 -20.01 -5.18 23.55
C LYS A 43 -19.55 -5.63 22.15
N ASP A 44 -20.28 -5.24 21.11
CA ASP A 44 -19.91 -5.54 19.73
C ASP A 44 -18.85 -4.58 19.22
N ILE A 45 -17.98 -5.09 18.36
CA ILE A 45 -17.06 -4.29 17.56
C ILE A 45 -17.53 -4.43 16.13
N LEU A 46 -18.00 -3.33 15.55
CA LEU A 46 -18.52 -3.33 14.19
C LEU A 46 -17.37 -3.19 13.20
N VAL A 47 -17.43 -3.91 12.10
CA VAL A 47 -16.42 -3.90 11.05
C VAL A 47 -17.11 -3.57 9.74
N GLY A 48 -16.57 -2.60 8.99
CA GLY A 48 -17.09 -2.26 7.67
C GLY A 48 -15.97 -1.94 6.70
N PHE A 49 -16.33 -1.73 5.44
CA PHE A 49 -15.41 -1.29 4.40
C PHE A 49 -15.74 0.16 4.06
N ASN A 50 -14.85 1.10 4.39
CA ASN A 50 -15.10 2.55 4.27
C ASN A 50 -16.18 3.09 5.23
N ASN A 51 -16.53 2.35 6.27
CA ASN A 51 -17.63 2.70 7.16
C ASN A 51 -17.44 4.03 7.90
N TYR A 52 -16.20 4.45 8.19
CA TYR A 52 -15.95 5.74 8.85
C TYR A 52 -16.46 6.94 8.04
N TYR A 53 -16.60 6.78 6.73
CA TYR A 53 -17.02 7.83 5.81
C TYR A 53 -18.44 7.64 5.27
N TYR A 54 -19.09 6.49 5.54
CA TYR A 54 -20.43 6.20 5.05
C TYR A 54 -21.28 5.48 6.11
N ASP A 55 -21.06 4.19 6.37
CA ASP A 55 -21.96 3.36 7.19
C ASP A 55 -22.06 3.78 8.66
N ASP A 56 -20.97 4.26 9.29
CA ASP A 56 -21.02 4.84 10.64
C ASP A 56 -22.01 6.02 10.68
N ILE A 57 -22.10 6.79 9.58
CA ILE A 57 -22.93 7.98 9.46
C ILE A 57 -24.39 7.59 9.19
N ILE A 58 -24.63 6.59 8.34
CA ILE A 58 -25.98 6.07 8.09
C ILE A 58 -26.54 5.41 9.36
N LEU A 59 -25.75 4.58 10.04
CA LEU A 59 -26.13 3.98 11.32
C LEU A 59 -26.50 5.07 12.34
N TRP A 60 -25.67 6.10 12.48
CA TRP A 60 -25.97 7.25 13.34
C TRP A 60 -27.28 7.96 12.93
N ALA A 61 -27.51 8.16 11.63
CA ALA A 61 -28.70 8.83 11.11
C ALA A 61 -29.97 8.06 11.48
N ILE A 62 -29.99 6.74 11.25
CA ILE A 62 -31.13 5.86 11.58
C ILE A 62 -31.38 5.84 13.09
N LEU A 63 -30.33 5.70 13.90
CA LEU A 63 -30.47 5.64 15.36
C LEU A 63 -30.97 6.96 15.98
N THR A 64 -30.74 8.09 15.30
CA THR A 64 -31.14 9.44 15.74
C THR A 64 -32.31 10.02 14.96
N ASP A 65 -33.10 9.17 14.30
CA ASP A 65 -34.34 9.51 13.59
C ASP A 65 -34.14 10.59 12.50
N GLN A 66 -32.94 10.63 11.92
CA GLN A 66 -32.66 11.43 10.73
C GLN A 66 -33.04 10.64 9.48
N ASN A 67 -33.32 11.34 8.38
CA ASN A 67 -33.58 10.69 7.11
C ASN A 67 -32.26 10.15 6.50
N PRO A 68 -32.07 8.81 6.39
CA PRO A 68 -30.80 8.24 5.93
C PRO A 68 -30.50 8.59 4.47
N TYR A 69 -31.51 8.68 3.60
CA TYR A 69 -31.33 9.03 2.19
C TYR A 69 -30.79 10.45 2.01
N LYS A 70 -31.36 11.44 2.72
CA LYS A 70 -30.85 12.82 2.69
C LYS A 70 -29.40 12.89 3.18
N ILE A 71 -29.05 12.11 4.19
CA ILE A 71 -27.68 12.03 4.70
C ILE A 71 -26.75 11.36 3.69
N SER A 72 -27.16 10.25 3.07
CA SER A 72 -26.43 9.57 1.98
C SER A 72 -26.09 10.55 0.84
N GLN A 73 -27.09 11.31 0.37
CA GLN A 73 -26.91 12.31 -0.69
C GLN A 73 -25.93 13.43 -0.27
N GLN A 74 -25.97 13.88 0.99
CA GLN A 74 -24.98 14.84 1.51
C GLN A 74 -23.56 14.27 1.58
N ILE A 75 -23.41 12.99 1.90
CA ILE A 75 -22.11 12.31 1.90
C ILE A 75 -21.56 12.22 0.47
N MET A 76 -22.39 11.75 -0.48
CA MET A 76 -22.02 11.63 -1.90
C MET A 76 -21.67 12.98 -2.54
N ALA A 77 -22.43 14.04 -2.21
CA ALA A 77 -22.14 15.41 -2.64
C ALA A 77 -20.95 16.06 -1.89
N GLY A 78 -20.39 15.38 -0.87
CA GLY A 78 -19.29 15.89 -0.06
C GLY A 78 -19.63 17.09 0.84
N THR A 79 -20.93 17.37 1.05
CA THR A 79 -21.44 18.48 1.87
C THR A 79 -21.59 18.10 3.34
N PHE A 80 -21.62 16.81 3.68
CA PHE A 80 -21.63 16.35 5.07
C PHE A 80 -20.27 16.56 5.75
N LYS A 81 -20.21 17.44 6.77
CA LYS A 81 -18.97 17.79 7.50
C LYS A 81 -18.97 17.44 8.99
N ARG A 82 -20.09 16.97 9.54
CA ARG A 82 -20.22 16.72 10.98
C ARG A 82 -19.47 15.44 11.38
N LYS A 83 -18.75 15.48 12.50
CA LYS A 83 -18.26 14.26 13.17
C LYS A 83 -19.42 13.64 13.96
N VAL A 84 -19.69 12.38 13.70
CA VAL A 84 -20.77 11.63 14.37
C VAL A 84 -20.19 10.54 15.27
N ASN A 85 -20.98 10.13 16.24
CA ASN A 85 -20.71 8.96 17.07
C ASN A 85 -21.93 8.04 16.98
N CYS A 86 -21.77 6.88 16.35
CA CYS A 86 -22.83 5.89 16.21
C CYS A 86 -23.08 5.06 17.49
N GLY A 87 -22.31 5.30 18.56
CA GLY A 87 -22.46 4.61 19.86
C GLY A 87 -21.70 3.29 19.98
N PHE A 88 -21.00 2.86 18.93
CA PHE A 88 -20.26 1.59 18.89
C PHE A 88 -18.78 1.79 18.58
N LEU A 89 -17.95 0.83 19.02
CA LEU A 89 -16.58 0.73 18.56
C LEU A 89 -16.59 0.14 17.14
N THR A 90 -16.04 0.87 16.17
CA THR A 90 -16.05 0.46 14.76
C THR A 90 -14.65 0.39 14.18
N LEU A 91 -14.40 -0.57 13.28
CA LEU A 91 -13.14 -0.80 12.59
C LEU A 91 -13.37 -0.71 11.07
N ASP A 92 -12.49 0.04 10.39
CA ASP A 92 -12.59 0.23 8.95
C ASP A 92 -11.50 -0.54 8.20
N VAL A 93 -11.92 -1.52 7.41
CA VAL A 93 -11.05 -2.37 6.58
C VAL A 93 -10.33 -1.58 5.50
N ARG A 94 -10.85 -0.41 5.10
CA ARG A 94 -10.21 0.49 4.11
C ARG A 94 -9.14 1.40 4.74
N GLN A 95 -9.09 1.54 6.07
CA GLN A 95 -8.15 2.45 6.72
C GLN A 95 -6.69 2.05 6.47
N GLU A 96 -5.85 3.01 6.05
CA GLU A 96 -4.42 2.84 5.80
C GLU A 96 -4.05 1.83 4.69
N LEU A 97 -4.96 1.54 3.74
CA LEU A 97 -4.59 0.79 2.53
C LEU A 97 -3.58 1.58 1.67
N ILE A 98 -2.66 0.84 1.06
CA ILE A 98 -1.64 1.40 0.15
C ILE A 98 -2.35 2.00 -1.06
N ASN A 99 -3.27 1.24 -1.66
CA ASN A 99 -4.14 1.72 -2.72
C ASN A 99 -5.41 2.35 -2.12
N LYS A 100 -5.40 3.67 -1.91
CA LYS A 100 -6.57 4.41 -1.40
C LYS A 100 -7.80 4.34 -2.32
N SER A 101 -7.62 3.95 -3.58
CA SER A 101 -8.72 3.82 -4.56
C SER A 101 -9.31 2.41 -4.63
N LEU A 102 -8.80 1.45 -3.83
CA LEU A 102 -9.33 0.10 -3.79
C LEU A 102 -10.80 0.14 -3.34
N SER A 103 -11.70 -0.31 -4.21
CA SER A 103 -13.11 -0.55 -3.86
C SER A 103 -13.31 -1.97 -3.34
N LEU A 104 -14.42 -2.21 -2.65
CA LEU A 104 -14.77 -3.55 -2.18
C LEU A 104 -14.93 -4.52 -3.37
N LYS A 105 -15.58 -4.09 -4.46
CA LYS A 105 -15.70 -4.90 -5.69
C LYS A 105 -14.35 -5.24 -6.33
N GLU A 106 -13.37 -4.33 -6.30
CA GLU A 106 -12.00 -4.63 -6.77
C GLU A 106 -11.32 -5.65 -5.85
N ALA A 107 -11.50 -5.54 -4.53
CA ALA A 107 -11.00 -6.53 -3.58
C ALA A 107 -11.64 -7.91 -3.78
N MET A 108 -12.96 -7.96 -3.98
CA MET A 108 -13.71 -9.18 -4.30
C MET A 108 -13.24 -9.81 -5.61
N ALA A 109 -12.99 -8.99 -6.65
CA ALA A 109 -12.44 -9.46 -7.91
C ALA A 109 -11.08 -10.13 -7.69
N ASN A 110 -10.21 -9.48 -6.90
CA ASN A 110 -8.89 -10.01 -6.55
C ASN A 110 -8.95 -11.32 -5.75
N LEU A 111 -9.99 -11.51 -4.93
CA LEU A 111 -10.27 -12.75 -4.20
C LEU A 111 -10.95 -13.82 -5.05
N GLY A 112 -11.35 -13.50 -6.29
CA GLY A 112 -12.04 -14.42 -7.19
C GLY A 112 -13.53 -14.59 -6.89
N MET A 113 -14.10 -13.74 -6.03
CA MET A 113 -15.51 -13.76 -5.64
C MET A 113 -16.42 -13.24 -6.76
N ASN A 114 -17.73 -13.47 -6.63
CA ASN A 114 -18.75 -12.79 -7.42
C ASN A 114 -18.69 -11.27 -7.19
N ILE A 115 -18.60 -10.48 -8.27
CA ILE A 115 -18.56 -9.02 -8.24
C ILE A 115 -19.76 -8.37 -8.94
N ILE A 116 -20.81 -9.12 -9.26
CA ILE A 116 -22.03 -8.57 -9.86
C ILE A 116 -22.57 -7.43 -8.99
N GLU A 117 -22.77 -6.26 -9.62
CA GLU A 117 -23.37 -5.09 -8.99
C GLU A 117 -24.91 -5.20 -8.97
N THR A 118 -25.56 -4.48 -8.05
CA THR A 118 -27.03 -4.43 -8.04
C THR A 118 -27.54 -3.80 -9.34
N PRO A 119 -28.58 -4.38 -9.98
CA PRO A 119 -29.21 -3.79 -11.15
C PRO A 119 -30.18 -2.66 -10.79
N VAL A 120 -30.50 -2.48 -9.50
CA VAL A 120 -31.49 -1.50 -9.03
C VAL A 120 -30.84 -0.13 -8.91
N ASP A 121 -31.50 0.89 -9.47
CA ASP A 121 -31.06 2.28 -9.39
C ASP A 121 -31.26 2.84 -7.97
N PHE A 122 -30.21 3.42 -7.39
CA PHE A 122 -30.24 4.01 -6.05
C PHE A 122 -31.14 5.24 -5.94
N ASP A 123 -31.52 5.86 -7.06
CA ASP A 123 -32.47 6.97 -7.10
C ASP A 123 -33.94 6.50 -7.29
N GLN A 124 -34.17 5.19 -7.44
CA GLN A 124 -35.51 4.61 -7.55
C GLN A 124 -36.27 4.79 -6.24
N LYS A 125 -37.46 5.41 -6.31
CA LYS A 125 -38.22 5.78 -5.10
C LYS A 125 -38.80 4.61 -4.35
N ASP A 126 -39.43 3.68 -5.07
CA ASP A 126 -40.19 2.58 -4.49
C ASP A 126 -39.59 1.26 -4.97
N LEU A 127 -39.26 0.38 -4.01
CA LEU A 127 -38.71 -0.94 -4.29
C LEU A 127 -39.79 -2.01 -4.23
N THR A 128 -39.79 -2.91 -5.21
CA THR A 128 -40.57 -4.15 -5.19
C THR A 128 -39.98 -5.14 -4.18
N PRO A 129 -40.78 -6.08 -3.64
CA PRO A 129 -40.27 -7.13 -2.76
C PRO A 129 -39.09 -7.92 -3.36
N GLU A 130 -39.11 -8.16 -4.67
CA GLU A 130 -38.05 -8.85 -5.42
C GLU A 130 -36.76 -8.01 -5.50
N GLU A 131 -36.88 -6.70 -5.70
CA GLU A 131 -35.73 -5.77 -5.69
C GLU A 131 -35.11 -5.68 -4.29
N VAL A 132 -35.94 -5.57 -3.24
CA VAL A 132 -35.48 -5.61 -1.84
C VAL A 132 -34.67 -6.88 -1.58
N GLN A 133 -35.18 -8.04 -2.02
CA GLN A 133 -34.49 -9.31 -1.87
C GLN A 133 -33.16 -9.34 -2.64
N THR A 134 -33.14 -8.84 -3.87
CA THR A 134 -31.93 -8.71 -4.69
C THR A 134 -30.86 -7.85 -4.01
N ILE A 135 -31.25 -6.72 -3.41
CA ILE A 135 -30.33 -5.82 -2.72
C ILE A 135 -29.82 -6.45 -1.42
N LEU A 136 -30.66 -7.18 -0.68
CA LEU A 136 -30.23 -7.91 0.50
C LEU A 136 -29.20 -9.00 0.16
N ASP A 137 -29.36 -9.70 -0.97
CA ASP A 137 -28.39 -10.69 -1.44
C ASP A 137 -27.06 -10.03 -1.88
N TYR A 138 -27.15 -8.87 -2.54
CA TYR A 138 -25.99 -8.04 -2.87
C TYR A 138 -25.23 -7.57 -1.61
N CYS A 139 -25.94 -7.03 -0.63
CA CYS A 139 -25.38 -6.55 0.64
C CYS A 139 -24.80 -7.70 1.47
N GLU A 140 -25.42 -8.89 1.42
CA GLU A 140 -24.87 -10.10 2.02
C GLU A 140 -23.52 -10.51 1.41
N ASN A 141 -23.37 -10.38 0.09
CA ASN A 141 -22.09 -10.61 -0.58
C ASN A 141 -21.02 -9.62 -0.08
N ASP A 142 -21.39 -8.36 0.12
CA ASP A 142 -20.46 -7.31 0.56
C ASP A 142 -20.01 -7.46 2.02
N VAL A 143 -20.89 -7.89 2.94
CA VAL A 143 -20.47 -8.20 4.32
C VAL A 143 -19.58 -9.45 4.39
N LYS A 144 -19.82 -10.46 3.53
CA LYS A 144 -18.93 -11.64 3.44
C LYS A 144 -17.54 -11.24 2.94
N ALA A 145 -17.49 -10.48 1.85
CA ALA A 145 -16.24 -9.97 1.29
C ALA A 145 -15.47 -9.08 2.29
N THR A 146 -16.19 -8.20 2.99
CA THR A 146 -15.60 -7.36 4.04
C THR A 146 -15.07 -8.21 5.20
N GLY A 147 -15.76 -9.29 5.57
CA GLY A 147 -15.29 -10.26 6.56
C GLY A 147 -14.01 -10.98 6.13
N GLU A 148 -13.92 -11.43 4.87
CA GLU A 148 -12.70 -12.03 4.33
C GLU A 148 -11.54 -11.02 4.30
N ALA A 149 -11.78 -9.80 3.82
CA ALA A 149 -10.77 -8.74 3.81
C ALA A 149 -10.32 -8.36 5.23
N PHE A 150 -11.23 -8.37 6.21
CA PHE A 150 -10.90 -8.17 7.62
C PHE A 150 -9.95 -9.25 8.14
N GLN A 151 -10.21 -10.53 7.85
CA GLN A 151 -9.32 -11.64 8.22
C GLN A 151 -7.94 -11.50 7.57
N LYS A 152 -7.86 -11.09 6.29
CA LYS A 152 -6.58 -10.81 5.61
C LYS A 152 -5.80 -9.62 6.20
N ARG A 153 -6.40 -8.85 7.11
CA ARG A 153 -5.80 -7.72 7.81
C ARG A 153 -5.66 -7.95 9.32
N GLU A 154 -5.67 -9.21 9.77
CA GLU A 154 -5.52 -9.55 11.18
C GLU A 154 -4.31 -8.86 11.82
N ASP A 155 -3.11 -9.01 11.24
CA ASP A 155 -1.87 -8.37 11.72
C ASP A 155 -2.02 -6.84 11.90
N TYR A 156 -2.73 -6.20 10.97
CA TYR A 156 -2.96 -4.75 11.04
C TYR A 156 -3.83 -4.38 12.24
N PHE A 157 -4.95 -5.06 12.45
CA PHE A 157 -5.84 -4.74 13.57
C PHE A 157 -5.28 -5.19 14.91
N THR A 158 -4.69 -6.39 14.97
CA THR A 158 -4.01 -6.92 16.16
C THR A 158 -2.93 -5.95 16.63
N SER A 159 -2.06 -5.47 15.73
CA SER A 159 -1.02 -4.50 16.12
C SER A 159 -1.60 -3.22 16.73
N LYS A 160 -2.78 -2.75 16.30
CA LYS A 160 -3.42 -1.57 16.87
C LYS A 160 -3.97 -1.82 18.27
N PHE A 161 -4.63 -2.97 18.48
CA PHE A 161 -5.10 -3.37 19.81
C PHE A 161 -3.93 -3.57 20.78
N GLU A 162 -2.84 -4.19 20.33
CA GLU A 162 -1.63 -4.40 21.14
C GLU A 162 -0.94 -3.08 21.49
N ILE A 163 -0.89 -2.10 20.58
CA ILE A 163 -0.41 -0.74 20.89
C ILE A 163 -1.24 -0.13 22.03
N ILE A 164 -2.58 -0.24 21.94
CA ILE A 164 -3.47 0.34 22.94
C ILE A 164 -3.26 -0.31 24.29
N ASP A 165 -3.17 -1.64 24.34
CA ASP A 165 -2.93 -2.35 25.60
C ASP A 165 -1.52 -2.07 26.16
N THR A 166 -0.49 -2.13 25.31
CA THR A 166 0.91 -1.92 25.71
C THR A 166 1.13 -0.53 26.31
N PHE A 167 0.54 0.50 25.70
CA PHE A 167 0.70 1.89 26.13
C PHE A 167 -0.47 2.41 26.97
N LYS A 168 -1.41 1.53 27.34
CA LYS A 168 -2.62 1.82 28.15
C LYS A 168 -3.39 3.04 27.63
N LEU A 169 -3.62 3.06 26.32
CA LEU A 169 -4.40 4.09 25.63
C LEU A 169 -5.90 3.85 25.80
N HIS A 170 -6.72 4.82 25.41
CA HIS A 170 -8.17 4.66 25.45
C HIS A 170 -8.62 3.65 24.38
N PRO A 171 -9.55 2.71 24.65
CA PRO A 171 -9.96 1.69 23.67
C PRO A 171 -10.43 2.24 22.32
N SER A 172 -11.10 3.40 22.31
CA SER A 172 -11.54 4.04 21.06
C SER A 172 -10.39 4.57 20.19
N ASP A 173 -9.16 4.66 20.72
CA ASP A 173 -7.98 5.03 19.94
C ASP A 173 -7.67 4.00 18.85
N VAL A 174 -8.23 2.79 18.91
CA VAL A 174 -8.12 1.80 17.82
C VAL A 174 -8.68 2.32 16.51
N LYS A 175 -9.55 3.34 16.53
CA LYS A 175 -10.04 3.98 15.30
C LYS A 175 -8.99 4.86 14.61
N LYS A 176 -7.91 5.23 15.32
CA LYS A 176 -6.84 6.07 14.79
C LYS A 176 -5.95 5.28 13.84
N THR A 177 -5.36 5.97 12.86
CA THR A 177 -4.26 5.43 12.06
C THR A 177 -3.04 5.16 12.93
N ARG A 178 -2.13 4.30 12.49
CA ARG A 178 -0.87 4.01 13.23
C ARG A 178 -0.04 5.26 13.47
N ALA A 179 -0.04 6.21 12.51
CA ALA A 179 0.60 7.52 12.68
C ALA A 179 -0.03 8.34 13.82
N ASN A 180 -1.36 8.36 13.94
CA ASN A 180 -2.07 9.08 15.00
C ASN A 180 -1.98 8.36 16.36
N LEU A 181 -1.88 7.02 16.36
CA LEU A 181 -1.55 6.24 17.55
C LEU A 181 -0.15 6.60 18.05
N ALA A 182 0.85 6.67 17.18
CA ALA A 182 2.20 7.10 17.55
C ALA A 182 2.20 8.52 18.16
N SER A 183 1.45 9.46 17.60
CA SER A 183 1.27 10.80 18.18
C SER A 183 0.65 10.75 19.58
N THR A 184 -0.32 9.85 19.79
CA THR A 184 -0.99 9.67 21.08
C THR A 184 -0.03 9.10 22.12
N VAL A 185 0.77 8.08 21.76
CA VAL A 185 1.81 7.48 22.62
C VAL A 185 2.83 8.53 23.07
N LEU A 186 3.25 9.43 22.17
CA LEU A 186 4.20 10.51 22.44
C LEU A 186 3.58 11.78 23.05
N LYS A 187 2.26 11.76 23.34
CA LYS A 187 1.48 12.91 23.82
C LYS A 187 1.69 14.18 22.99
N ALA A 188 1.74 14.03 21.68
CA ALA A 188 2.08 15.11 20.76
C ALA A 188 1.02 16.21 20.72
N PHE A 189 1.43 17.42 20.36
CA PHE A 189 0.54 18.57 20.14
C PHE A 189 0.88 19.24 18.82
N LYS A 190 -0.13 19.80 18.13
CA LYS A 190 0.11 20.51 16.88
C LYS A 190 0.86 21.82 17.13
N MET A 191 2.09 21.91 16.63
CA MET A 191 2.88 23.15 16.66
C MET A 191 2.24 24.22 15.77
N LYS A 192 2.26 25.48 16.23
CA LYS A 192 1.66 26.62 15.51
C LYS A 192 2.54 27.16 14.38
N ASP A 193 3.86 27.12 14.56
CA ASP A 193 4.84 27.63 13.60
C ASP A 193 5.85 26.54 13.24
N HIS A 194 5.93 26.24 11.95
CA HIS A 194 6.81 25.23 11.35
C HIS A 194 7.44 25.76 10.05
N LYS A 195 7.19 27.02 9.70
CA LYS A 195 7.63 27.62 8.43
C LYS A 195 8.93 28.39 8.59
N ARG A 196 9.20 28.94 9.77
CA ARG A 196 10.37 29.80 10.06
C ARG A 196 11.71 29.05 10.15
N ASP A 197 11.68 27.72 10.22
CA ASP A 197 12.88 26.90 10.33
C ASP A 197 12.89 25.64 9.46
N ARG A 198 11.89 25.47 8.58
CA ARG A 198 11.67 24.23 7.81
C ARG A 198 12.89 23.73 7.03
N LEU A 199 13.72 24.64 6.54
CA LEU A 199 14.94 24.36 5.79
C LEU A 199 16.22 24.81 6.53
N LYS A 200 16.13 25.02 7.84
CA LYS A 200 17.31 25.16 8.71
C LYS A 200 17.86 23.77 9.00
N LEU A 201 18.72 23.30 8.09
CA LEU A 201 19.32 21.98 8.14
C LEU A 201 20.38 21.92 9.24
N SER A 202 20.39 20.81 9.98
CA SER A 202 21.42 20.49 10.95
C SER A 202 22.06 19.15 10.55
N TYR A 203 23.38 19.11 10.46
CA TYR A 203 24.11 17.91 10.06
C TYR A 203 24.58 17.09 11.28
N ASP A 204 24.66 15.78 11.11
CA ASP A 204 25.25 14.86 12.08
C ASP A 204 26.72 15.25 12.32
N LYS A 205 27.09 15.42 13.59
CA LYS A 205 28.43 15.88 13.98
C LYS A 205 29.54 14.91 13.55
N ARG A 206 29.19 13.65 13.29
CA ARG A 206 30.11 12.59 12.86
C ARG A 206 30.28 12.56 11.35
N LEU A 207 29.49 13.32 10.59
CA LEU A 207 29.57 13.38 9.14
C LEU A 207 30.95 13.87 8.68
N LYS A 208 31.63 13.07 7.87
CA LYS A 208 32.93 13.42 7.28
C LYS A 208 32.73 14.21 5.99
N ILE A 209 32.37 15.49 6.13
CA ILE A 209 32.02 16.36 4.99
C ILE A 209 33.12 16.38 3.90
N ASN A 210 34.39 16.33 4.29
CA ASN A 210 35.52 16.36 3.36
C ASN A 210 35.70 15.07 2.55
N GLU A 211 35.08 13.97 2.97
CA GLU A 211 35.10 12.68 2.27
C GLU A 211 33.89 12.53 1.33
N LEU A 212 32.92 13.45 1.39
CA LEU A 212 31.74 13.45 0.53
C LEU A 212 31.99 14.19 -0.79
N PRO A 213 31.24 13.85 -1.86
CA PRO A 213 31.22 14.67 -3.06
C PRO A 213 30.82 16.12 -2.77
N LYS A 214 31.75 17.05 -3.03
CA LYS A 214 31.56 18.47 -2.73
C LYS A 214 30.27 19.04 -3.34
N SER A 215 29.95 18.67 -4.57
CA SER A 215 28.74 19.13 -5.27
C SER A 215 27.43 18.72 -4.56
N VAL A 216 27.40 17.54 -3.94
CA VAL A 216 26.24 17.06 -3.16
C VAL A 216 26.08 17.86 -1.87
N VAL A 217 27.18 18.14 -1.18
CA VAL A 217 27.16 18.97 0.03
C VAL A 217 26.78 20.41 -0.30
N ASP A 218 27.38 20.98 -1.36
CA ASP A 218 27.10 22.33 -1.84
C ASP A 218 25.63 22.48 -2.26
N PHE A 219 25.01 21.45 -2.83
CA PHE A 219 23.58 21.47 -3.16
C PHE A 219 22.70 21.76 -1.92
N TYR A 220 22.90 21.05 -0.81
CA TYR A 220 22.13 21.29 0.42
C TYR A 220 22.50 22.62 1.09
N ASN A 221 23.77 22.99 1.08
CA ASN A 221 24.22 24.29 1.59
C ASN A 221 23.59 25.45 0.81
N ASN A 222 23.52 25.35 -0.52
CA ASN A 222 22.88 26.35 -1.37
C ASN A 222 21.37 26.45 -1.09
N ILE A 223 20.68 25.33 -0.86
CA ILE A 223 19.28 25.34 -0.44
C ILE A 223 19.11 26.06 0.90
N HIS A 224 19.98 25.76 1.86
CA HIS A 224 19.96 26.39 3.18
C HIS A 224 20.19 27.91 3.08
N VAL A 225 21.20 28.34 2.32
CA VAL A 225 21.51 29.77 2.09
C VAL A 225 20.33 30.46 1.39
N SER A 226 19.83 29.91 0.28
CA SER A 226 18.66 30.48 -0.43
C SER A 226 17.44 30.59 0.47
N TYR A 227 17.26 29.66 1.41
CA TYR A 227 16.18 29.74 2.38
C TYR A 227 16.36 30.90 3.38
N LEU A 228 17.58 31.10 3.90
CA LEU A 228 17.90 32.21 4.78
C LEU A 228 17.75 33.58 4.09
N GLU A 229 17.97 33.64 2.78
CA GLU A 229 17.76 34.82 1.93
C GLU A 229 16.29 35.09 1.58
N GLY A 230 15.34 34.31 2.12
CA GLY A 230 13.90 34.50 1.91
C GLY A 230 13.31 33.70 0.74
N GLY A 231 14.03 32.70 0.25
CA GLY A 231 13.56 31.81 -0.82
C GLY A 231 12.28 31.04 -0.47
N SER A 232 11.48 30.76 -1.50
CA SER A 232 10.23 30.00 -1.40
C SER A 232 10.49 28.55 -0.96
N ILE A 233 9.98 28.17 0.22
CA ILE A 233 10.10 26.82 0.78
C ILE A 233 9.62 25.76 -0.22
N THR A 234 8.47 26.00 -0.84
CA THR A 234 7.86 25.03 -1.75
C THR A 234 8.70 24.77 -2.99
N ASP A 235 9.44 25.76 -3.46
CA ASP A 235 10.30 25.62 -4.64
C ASP A 235 11.63 24.98 -4.26
N LEU A 236 12.19 25.37 -3.11
CA LEU A 236 13.41 24.80 -2.56
C LEU A 236 13.27 23.30 -2.23
N GLU A 237 12.15 22.87 -1.64
CA GLU A 237 11.89 21.45 -1.34
C GLU A 237 11.67 20.57 -2.58
N LYS A 238 11.35 21.18 -3.73
CA LYS A 238 11.20 20.49 -5.01
C LYS A 238 12.51 20.38 -5.79
N ARG A 239 13.56 21.12 -5.39
CA ARG A 239 14.85 21.03 -6.07
C ARG A 239 15.41 19.63 -5.94
N GLN A 240 15.97 19.15 -7.04
CA GLN A 240 16.67 17.88 -7.13
C GLN A 240 18.04 18.10 -7.74
N PHE A 241 18.99 17.26 -7.36
CA PHE A 241 20.34 17.27 -7.91
C PHE A 241 20.76 15.86 -8.27
N GLU A 242 21.17 15.67 -9.51
CA GLU A 242 21.68 14.38 -9.98
C GLU A 242 23.20 14.33 -9.89
N TYR A 243 23.72 13.23 -9.36
CA TYR A 243 25.15 13.02 -9.24
C TYR A 243 25.50 11.55 -9.50
N LYS A 244 26.53 11.31 -10.32
CA LYS A 244 27.03 9.96 -10.60
C LYS A 244 28.00 9.52 -9.51
N LEU A 245 27.59 8.56 -8.71
CA LEU A 245 28.33 7.99 -7.58
C LEU A 245 28.45 6.47 -7.76
N ALA A 246 29.66 5.91 -7.62
CA ALA A 246 29.92 4.48 -7.79
C ALA A 246 29.30 3.91 -9.09
N GLY A 247 29.42 4.66 -10.18
CA GLY A 247 28.90 4.26 -11.50
C GLY A 247 27.40 4.50 -11.74
N LEU A 248 26.59 4.80 -10.71
CA LEU A 248 25.15 5.02 -10.83
C LEU A 248 24.74 6.48 -10.61
N THR A 249 23.76 6.97 -11.37
CA THR A 249 23.18 8.30 -11.17
C THR A 249 22.21 8.26 -9.97
N HIS A 250 22.51 9.08 -8.97
CA HIS A 250 21.69 9.25 -7.78
C HIS A 250 20.98 10.59 -7.81
N THR A 251 19.71 10.62 -7.38
CA THR A 251 18.95 11.86 -7.21
C THR A 251 18.92 12.28 -5.74
N TYR A 252 19.46 13.46 -5.44
CA TYR A 252 19.46 14.12 -4.14
C TYR A 252 18.32 15.14 -4.04
N GLY A 253 17.75 15.34 -2.84
CA GLY A 253 16.59 16.20 -2.61
C GLY A 253 16.06 16.06 -1.18
N PHE A 254 14.74 16.13 -0.99
CA PHE A 254 14.06 15.88 0.31
C PHE A 254 13.27 14.56 0.33
N GLY A 255 13.70 13.61 -0.50
CA GLY A 255 13.25 12.22 -0.51
C GLY A 255 14.39 11.27 -0.12
N GLY A 256 14.13 9.96 -0.12
CA GLY A 256 15.20 8.97 0.10
C GLY A 256 16.23 8.97 -1.02
N LEU A 257 17.43 8.44 -0.75
CA LEU A 257 18.44 8.18 -1.77
C LEU A 257 18.00 6.97 -2.62
N HIS A 258 18.08 7.08 -3.94
CA HIS A 258 17.76 5.98 -4.84
C HIS A 258 18.67 6.00 -6.08
N ALA A 259 19.18 4.83 -6.44
CA ALA A 259 19.82 4.55 -7.72
C ALA A 259 19.77 3.05 -8.01
N ALA A 260 19.75 2.67 -9.29
CA ALA A 260 19.74 1.27 -9.68
C ALA A 260 20.37 1.10 -11.06
N LYS A 261 21.08 0.00 -11.27
CA LYS A 261 21.45 -0.46 -12.60
C LYS A 261 20.21 -1.01 -13.28
N GLU A 262 19.77 -0.36 -14.35
CA GLU A 262 18.59 -0.78 -15.11
C GLU A 262 18.87 -2.00 -15.97
N ASN A 263 17.82 -2.77 -16.25
CA ASN A 263 17.84 -3.94 -17.14
C ASN A 263 19.00 -4.91 -16.86
N TYR A 264 19.17 -5.25 -15.58
CA TYR A 264 20.30 -6.00 -15.06
C TYR A 264 19.89 -7.41 -14.62
N LEU A 265 20.60 -8.42 -15.13
CA LEU A 265 20.51 -9.82 -14.70
C LEU A 265 21.92 -10.35 -14.47
N SER A 266 22.17 -10.88 -13.28
CA SER A 266 23.48 -11.44 -12.97
C SER A 266 23.41 -12.45 -11.83
N GLU A 267 24.35 -13.39 -11.87
CA GLU A 267 24.68 -14.33 -10.82
C GLU A 267 26.13 -14.10 -10.36
N GLY A 268 26.43 -14.43 -9.11
CA GLY A 268 27.76 -14.21 -8.53
C GLY A 268 27.68 -13.81 -7.06
N TYR A 269 28.70 -13.08 -6.60
CA TYR A 269 28.80 -12.66 -5.22
C TYR A 269 28.17 -11.29 -5.01
N PHE A 270 27.01 -11.28 -4.36
CA PHE A 270 26.29 -10.05 -4.01
C PHE A 270 26.03 -9.98 -2.52
N LEU A 271 26.02 -8.75 -1.99
CA LEU A 271 25.57 -8.47 -0.63
C LEU A 271 24.37 -7.53 -0.68
N HIS A 272 23.36 -7.85 0.13
CA HIS A 272 22.32 -6.92 0.54
C HIS A 272 22.66 -6.39 1.92
N ILE A 273 23.05 -5.11 1.97
CA ILE A 273 23.47 -4.38 3.17
C ILE A 273 22.29 -3.49 3.59
N ASP A 274 21.58 -3.86 4.66
CA ASP A 274 20.35 -3.20 5.10
C ASP A 274 20.50 -2.60 6.50
N ALA A 275 20.23 -1.30 6.67
CA ALA A 275 20.32 -0.64 7.97
C ALA A 275 19.07 -0.90 8.82
N LYS A 276 19.25 -1.54 9.98
CA LYS A 276 18.16 -1.80 10.91
C LYS A 276 17.65 -0.48 11.50
N SER A 277 16.37 -0.17 11.25
CA SER A 277 15.71 1.02 11.82
C SER A 277 16.50 2.31 11.56
N TYR A 278 16.90 2.50 10.32
CA TYR A 278 17.77 3.59 9.89
C TYR A 278 17.32 4.97 10.39
N PHE A 279 16.12 5.43 9.97
CA PHE A 279 15.61 6.73 10.40
C PHE A 279 15.34 6.85 11.91
N PRO A 280 14.76 5.85 12.61
CA PRO A 280 14.71 5.87 14.07
C PRO A 280 16.07 6.05 14.74
N THR A 281 17.12 5.39 14.23
CA THR A 281 18.49 5.49 14.76
C THR A 281 19.04 6.91 14.55
N LEU A 282 18.95 7.45 13.32
CA LEU A 282 19.39 8.81 13.03
C LEU A 282 18.64 9.85 13.87
N LYS A 283 17.35 9.62 14.12
CA LYS A 283 16.48 10.48 14.92
C LYS A 283 16.95 10.55 16.38
N ILE A 284 17.37 9.43 16.96
CA ILE A 284 17.90 9.37 18.33
C ILE A 284 19.31 9.98 18.37
N ASN A 285 20.22 9.51 17.53
CA ASN A 285 21.64 9.90 17.60
C ASN A 285 21.85 11.41 17.40
N ASN A 286 20.96 12.06 16.64
CA ASN A 286 21.05 13.48 16.33
C ASN A 286 20.03 14.36 17.07
N GLY A 287 19.19 13.80 17.92
CA GLY A 287 18.15 14.56 18.61
C GLY A 287 17.07 15.13 17.68
N PHE A 288 16.77 14.46 16.57
CA PHE A 288 15.75 14.88 15.61
C PHE A 288 14.34 14.38 15.96
N ILE A 289 14.08 14.09 17.24
CA ILE A 289 12.73 13.79 17.69
C ILE A 289 11.84 15.02 17.43
N SER A 290 10.61 14.77 16.96
CA SER A 290 9.66 15.85 16.66
C SER A 290 9.49 16.73 17.89
N ARG A 291 9.64 18.04 17.72
CA ARG A 291 9.52 19.04 18.79
C ARG A 291 8.08 19.15 19.30
N ALA A 292 7.14 18.60 18.55
CA ALA A 292 5.74 18.45 18.93
C ALA A 292 5.50 17.35 19.98
N ALA A 293 6.45 16.43 20.18
CA ALA A 293 6.34 15.39 21.20
C ALA A 293 6.56 15.98 22.59
N LYS A 294 5.56 15.89 23.48
CA LYS A 294 5.73 16.33 24.89
C LYS A 294 6.55 15.36 25.72
N MET A 295 6.66 14.12 25.26
CA MET A 295 7.39 13.05 25.92
C MET A 295 8.38 12.40 24.93
N PRO A 296 9.39 13.15 24.44
CA PRO A 296 10.35 12.63 23.47
C PRO A 296 11.14 11.42 24.00
N GLU A 297 11.39 11.34 25.31
CA GLU A 297 12.05 10.22 25.99
C GLU A 297 11.30 8.89 25.81
N ARG A 298 9.98 8.93 25.57
CA ARG A 298 9.23 7.71 25.23
C ARG A 298 9.66 7.12 23.91
N TYR A 299 10.05 7.94 22.94
CA TYR A 299 10.52 7.44 21.64
C TYR A 299 11.80 6.63 21.81
N GLU A 300 12.74 7.15 22.59
CA GLU A 300 13.99 6.46 22.92
C GLU A 300 13.74 5.19 23.73
N LYS A 301 12.85 5.24 24.74
CA LYS A 301 12.46 4.05 25.49
C LYS A 301 11.86 2.96 24.59
N ILE A 302 10.96 3.33 23.68
CA ILE A 302 10.38 2.42 22.69
C ILE A 302 11.48 1.79 21.82
N TYR A 303 12.46 2.58 21.39
CA TYR A 303 13.60 2.06 20.63
C TYR A 303 14.42 1.05 21.44
N GLN A 304 14.76 1.36 22.69
CA GLN A 304 15.54 0.46 23.55
C GLN A 304 14.78 -0.83 23.91
N ASP A 305 13.49 -0.72 24.24
CA ASP A 305 12.65 -1.88 24.53
C ASP A 305 12.53 -2.78 23.29
N ARG A 306 12.40 -2.19 22.10
CA ARG A 306 12.43 -2.94 20.84
C ARG A 306 13.71 -3.75 20.67
N LEU A 307 14.88 -3.16 20.92
CA LEU A 307 16.16 -3.87 20.81
C LEU A 307 16.23 -5.06 21.77
N LYS A 308 15.70 -4.91 22.99
CA LYS A 308 15.60 -6.01 23.97
C LYS A 308 14.72 -7.15 23.47
N TYR A 309 13.51 -6.84 23.00
CA TYR A 309 12.60 -7.84 22.43
C TYR A 309 13.19 -8.53 21.20
N GLN A 310 13.87 -7.77 20.33
CA GLN A 310 14.54 -8.32 19.17
C GLN A 310 15.67 -9.28 19.55
N ALA A 311 16.47 -8.93 20.57
CA ALA A 311 17.53 -9.81 21.08
C ALA A 311 16.97 -11.08 21.75
N ALA A 312 15.79 -10.98 22.38
CA ALA A 312 15.08 -12.10 22.96
C ALA A 312 14.28 -12.96 21.94
N GLY A 313 14.16 -12.51 20.69
CA GLY A 313 13.36 -13.18 19.66
C GLY A 313 11.85 -13.08 19.88
N GLU A 314 11.38 -12.06 20.60
CA GLU A 314 9.97 -11.86 20.91
C GLU A 314 9.24 -11.09 19.78
N SER A 315 8.07 -11.59 19.37
CA SER A 315 7.21 -10.96 18.34
C SER A 315 6.81 -9.53 18.68
N LYS A 316 6.82 -9.18 19.97
CA LYS A 316 6.49 -7.84 20.47
C LYS A 316 7.38 -6.74 19.87
N GLU A 317 8.57 -7.04 19.35
CA GLU A 317 9.43 -6.05 18.67
C GLU A 317 8.72 -5.36 17.50
N GLU A 318 7.85 -6.08 16.80
CA GLU A 318 7.17 -5.59 15.59
C GLU A 318 6.25 -4.40 15.88
N ILE A 319 5.53 -4.45 17.00
CA ILE A 319 4.67 -3.34 17.47
C ILE A 319 5.50 -2.06 17.65
N TYR A 320 6.66 -2.19 18.28
CA TYR A 320 7.55 -1.07 18.55
C TYR A 320 8.17 -0.56 17.25
N LYS A 321 8.57 -1.45 16.34
CA LYS A 321 9.04 -1.10 14.98
C LYS A 321 8.01 -0.26 14.23
N ILE A 322 6.76 -0.70 14.25
CA ILE A 322 5.62 -0.02 13.62
C ILE A 322 5.48 1.41 14.18
N LEU A 323 5.47 1.56 15.51
CA LEU A 323 5.33 2.87 16.15
C LEU A 323 6.47 3.83 15.82
N LEU A 324 7.72 3.33 15.87
CA LEU A 324 8.91 4.13 15.57
C LEU A 324 8.88 4.66 14.15
N ASN A 325 8.57 3.80 13.18
CA ASN A 325 8.47 4.17 11.76
C ASN A 325 7.27 5.08 11.49
N ALA A 326 6.12 4.81 12.11
CA ALA A 326 4.93 5.63 11.98
C ALA A 326 5.17 7.06 12.52
N ALA A 327 5.90 7.20 13.63
CA ALA A 327 6.27 8.51 14.18
C ALA A 327 7.28 9.29 13.31
N VAL A 328 8.11 8.62 12.51
CA VAL A 328 8.97 9.29 11.51
C VAL A 328 8.10 9.84 10.38
N GLY A 329 7.24 9.01 9.79
CA GLY A 329 6.34 9.44 8.71
C GLY A 329 5.34 10.52 9.15
N ALA A 330 4.91 10.47 10.41
CA ALA A 330 4.00 11.46 11.00
C ALA A 330 4.56 12.89 10.97
N CYS A 331 5.90 13.06 11.04
CA CYS A 331 6.54 14.37 10.95
C CYS A 331 6.31 15.09 9.61
N LYS A 332 5.98 14.35 8.53
CA LYS A 332 5.73 14.90 7.19
C LYS A 332 4.27 15.32 6.96
N SER A 333 3.34 14.82 7.77
CA SER A 333 1.89 15.01 7.55
C SER A 333 1.33 16.18 8.34
N GLU A 334 0.94 17.27 7.68
CA GLU A 334 0.38 18.49 8.31
C GLU A 334 -0.90 18.26 9.14
N PHE A 335 -1.60 17.16 8.87
CA PHE A 335 -2.80 16.73 9.62
C PHE A 335 -2.47 15.98 10.91
N ASN A 336 -1.23 15.56 11.10
CA ASN A 336 -0.81 14.81 12.28
C ASN A 336 -0.25 15.75 13.36
N ALA A 337 -0.43 15.41 14.65
CA ALA A 337 0.06 16.22 15.76
C ALA A 337 1.60 16.23 15.87
N LEU A 338 2.31 15.23 15.35
CA LEU A 338 3.77 15.17 15.31
C LEU A 338 4.38 15.95 14.13
N PHE A 339 3.58 16.64 13.32
CA PHE A 339 4.06 17.37 12.15
C PHE A 339 5.20 18.32 12.53
N ASP A 340 6.38 18.03 11.98
CA ASP A 340 7.61 18.76 12.21
C ASP A 340 8.51 18.56 10.97
N PRO A 341 8.24 19.32 9.89
CA PRO A 341 8.92 19.14 8.63
C PRO A 341 10.42 19.46 8.71
N GLN A 342 10.85 20.33 9.63
CA GLN A 342 12.28 20.57 9.84
C GLN A 342 12.99 19.30 10.31
N GLN A 343 12.46 18.64 11.35
CA GLN A 343 13.07 17.42 11.86
C GLN A 343 13.01 16.29 10.83
N PHE A 344 11.93 16.21 10.05
CA PHE A 344 11.85 15.27 8.93
C PHE A 344 12.95 15.54 7.89
N ASN A 345 13.12 16.79 7.46
CA ASN A 345 14.15 17.20 6.50
C ASN A 345 15.56 16.92 7.02
N ASN A 346 15.84 17.20 8.30
CA ASN A 346 17.10 16.87 8.94
C ASN A 346 17.39 15.36 8.87
N ILE A 347 16.42 14.50 9.19
CA ILE A 347 16.58 13.04 9.12
C ILE A 347 16.90 12.60 7.69
N VAL A 348 16.15 13.10 6.70
CA VAL A 348 16.29 12.70 5.30
C VAL A 348 17.65 13.13 4.74
N VAL A 349 18.01 14.41 4.89
CA VAL A 349 19.28 14.93 4.36
C VAL A 349 20.48 14.22 4.99
N ASN A 350 20.48 14.03 6.32
CA ASN A 350 21.54 13.28 6.97
C ASN A 350 21.57 11.82 6.52
N GLY A 351 20.41 11.18 6.34
CA GLY A 351 20.34 9.82 5.82
C GLY A 351 20.96 9.71 4.42
N GLN A 352 20.68 10.65 3.53
CA GLN A 352 21.29 10.67 2.20
C GLN A 352 22.81 10.83 2.29
N LEU A 353 23.31 11.82 3.04
CA LEU A 353 24.75 12.07 3.15
C LEU A 353 25.51 10.93 3.85
N ILE A 354 24.93 10.32 4.88
CA ILE A 354 25.53 9.18 5.60
C ILE A 354 25.58 7.95 4.67
N LEU A 355 24.51 7.66 3.92
CA LEU A 355 24.53 6.53 3.00
C LEU A 355 25.46 6.77 1.79
N THR A 356 25.54 8.01 1.29
CA THR A 356 26.55 8.41 0.31
C THR A 356 27.96 8.14 0.81
N HIS A 357 28.25 8.47 2.08
CA HIS A 357 29.56 8.18 2.66
C HIS A 357 29.87 6.68 2.66
N LEU A 358 28.90 5.82 3.03
CA LEU A 358 29.09 4.37 2.96
C LEU A 358 29.41 3.90 1.53
N ILE A 359 28.72 4.44 0.53
CA ILE A 359 28.97 4.10 -0.88
C ILE A 359 30.39 4.49 -1.29
N VAL A 360 30.85 5.71 -0.94
CA VAL A 360 32.22 6.17 -1.22
C VAL A 360 33.27 5.24 -0.62
N LEU A 361 33.08 4.82 0.64
CA LEU A 361 34.03 3.94 1.32
C LEU A 361 34.05 2.52 0.75
N LEU A 362 32.92 2.04 0.24
CA LEU A 362 32.81 0.70 -0.34
C LEU A 362 33.27 0.65 -1.80
N GLU A 363 33.15 1.75 -2.56
CA GLU A 363 33.43 1.84 -4.00
C GLU A 363 34.72 1.13 -4.46
N PRO A 364 35.86 1.18 -3.74
CA PRO A 364 37.08 0.48 -4.15
C PRO A 364 36.97 -1.05 -4.18
N PHE A 365 35.99 -1.63 -3.50
CA PHE A 365 35.84 -3.07 -3.28
C PHE A 365 34.62 -3.67 -3.98
N ILE A 366 33.72 -2.84 -4.50
CA ILE A 366 32.41 -3.28 -5.00
C ILE A 366 32.00 -2.56 -6.29
N GLU A 367 31.11 -3.20 -7.04
CA GLU A 367 30.23 -2.55 -8.01
C GLU A 367 28.87 -2.29 -7.35
N LEU A 368 28.43 -1.02 -7.33
CA LEU A 368 27.11 -0.68 -6.81
C LEU A 368 26.04 -1.09 -7.81
N ILE A 369 25.08 -1.91 -7.37
CA ILE A 369 23.96 -2.40 -8.21
C ILE A 369 22.68 -1.64 -7.92
N GLN A 370 22.42 -1.35 -6.64
CA GLN A 370 21.27 -0.58 -6.20
C GLN A 370 21.55 0.13 -4.88
N SER A 371 21.03 1.34 -4.74
CA SER A 371 20.86 2.04 -3.46
C SER A 371 19.39 2.41 -3.28
N ASN A 372 18.89 2.25 -2.06
CA ASN A 372 17.59 2.76 -1.64
C ASN A 372 17.76 3.61 -0.36
N THR A 373 16.66 3.95 0.32
CA THR A 373 16.68 4.89 1.44
C THR A 373 17.53 4.44 2.63
N ASP A 374 17.66 3.13 2.85
CA ASP A 374 18.23 2.52 4.05
C ASP A 374 19.13 1.31 3.76
N GLY A 375 19.41 0.98 2.51
CA GLY A 375 20.20 -0.18 2.14
C GLY A 375 20.79 -0.15 0.73
N LEU A 376 21.73 -1.06 0.52
CA LEU A 376 22.52 -1.21 -0.72
C LEU A 376 22.46 -2.65 -1.20
N ILE A 377 22.45 -2.84 -2.51
CA ILE A 377 22.83 -4.10 -3.15
C ILE A 377 24.13 -3.84 -3.90
N VAL A 378 25.15 -4.61 -3.55
CA VAL A 378 26.49 -4.48 -4.11
C VAL A 378 26.95 -5.83 -4.66
N LYS A 379 27.76 -5.78 -5.71
CA LYS A 379 28.46 -6.94 -6.28
C LYS A 379 29.95 -6.81 -5.97
N TYR A 380 30.61 -7.93 -5.73
CA TYR A 380 32.07 -7.98 -5.58
C TYR A 380 32.64 -9.13 -6.40
N GLU A 381 33.90 -8.99 -6.81
CA GLU A 381 34.51 -9.87 -7.83
C GLU A 381 34.70 -11.30 -7.31
N ASP A 382 35.30 -11.42 -6.12
CA ASP A 382 35.55 -12.70 -5.48
C ASP A 382 35.56 -12.62 -3.94
N LYS A 383 35.51 -13.78 -3.27
CA LYS A 383 35.39 -13.88 -1.81
C LYS A 383 36.53 -13.21 -1.03
N SER A 384 37.69 -12.96 -1.62
CA SER A 384 38.81 -12.26 -0.98
C SER A 384 38.49 -10.79 -0.65
N PHE A 385 37.53 -10.17 -1.35
CA PHE A 385 37.07 -8.81 -1.05
C PHE A 385 36.16 -8.74 0.19
N ARG A 386 35.54 -9.86 0.59
CA ARG A 386 34.53 -9.89 1.66
C ARG A 386 35.07 -9.36 3.00
N PRO A 387 36.26 -9.77 3.50
CA PRO A 387 36.80 -9.25 4.74
C PRO A 387 36.97 -7.71 4.75
N PHE A 388 37.40 -7.12 3.63
CA PHE A 388 37.55 -5.66 3.52
C PHE A 388 36.20 -4.94 3.57
N ILE A 389 35.20 -5.50 2.89
CA ILE A 389 33.83 -4.97 2.91
C ILE A 389 33.25 -5.03 4.32
N ASP A 390 33.40 -6.18 5.00
CA ASP A 390 32.91 -6.36 6.37
C ASP A 390 33.62 -5.41 7.35
N GLU A 391 34.93 -5.19 7.20
CA GLU A 391 35.70 -4.25 8.01
C GLU A 391 35.23 -2.79 7.80
N VAL A 392 34.96 -2.38 6.55
CA VAL A 392 34.39 -1.06 6.25
C VAL A 392 33.02 -0.91 6.91
N ILE A 393 32.14 -1.90 6.75
CA ILE A 393 30.80 -1.88 7.35
C ILE A 393 30.89 -1.84 8.87
N GLU A 394 31.78 -2.61 9.50
CA GLU A 394 31.95 -2.64 10.96
C GLU A 394 32.42 -1.29 11.50
N ARG A 395 33.46 -0.71 10.89
CA ARG A 395 33.98 0.61 11.28
C ARG A 395 32.95 1.71 11.07
N PHE A 396 32.25 1.67 9.94
CA PHE A 396 31.17 2.61 9.62
C PHE A 396 30.02 2.48 10.62
N SER A 397 29.61 1.25 10.94
CA SER A 397 28.57 0.92 11.92
C SER A 397 28.90 1.51 13.29
N LYS A 398 30.14 1.33 13.74
CA LYS A 398 30.64 1.88 15.01
C LYS A 398 30.69 3.40 15.00
N HIS A 399 31.12 4.00 13.90
CA HIS A 399 31.26 5.45 13.77
C HIS A 399 29.91 6.17 13.81
N TYR A 400 28.90 5.68 13.08
CA TYR A 400 27.56 6.30 13.05
C TYR A 400 26.57 5.72 14.05
N GLU A 401 26.97 4.67 14.78
CA GLU A 401 26.12 3.89 15.70
C GLU A 401 24.89 3.32 14.99
N ILE A 402 25.10 2.76 13.80
CA ILE A 402 24.05 2.16 12.96
C ILE A 402 24.32 0.67 12.85
N THR A 403 23.29 -0.15 13.07
CA THR A 403 23.41 -1.60 12.90
C THR A 403 22.99 -2.00 11.49
N PHE A 404 23.89 -2.64 10.75
CA PHE A 404 23.60 -3.22 9.45
C PHE A 404 23.32 -4.72 9.54
N LYS A 405 22.41 -5.21 8.70
CA LYS A 405 22.20 -6.63 8.41
C LYS A 405 22.73 -6.89 7.00
N VAL A 406 23.75 -7.72 6.89
CA VAL A 406 24.34 -8.12 5.61
C VAL A 406 23.83 -9.51 5.26
N ASN A 407 23.20 -9.68 4.10
CA ASN A 407 22.73 -10.97 3.60
C ASN A 407 23.34 -11.25 2.23
N GLU A 408 23.67 -12.50 1.94
CA GLU A 408 24.23 -12.90 0.65
C GLU A 408 23.13 -13.14 -0.38
N ILE A 409 23.34 -12.63 -1.60
CA ILE A 409 22.48 -12.85 -2.76
C ILE A 409 23.27 -13.64 -3.80
N ASN A 410 22.62 -14.63 -4.41
CA ASN A 410 23.23 -15.47 -5.45
C ASN A 410 22.82 -15.02 -6.86
N LYS A 411 21.60 -14.47 -7.00
CA LYS A 411 21.04 -14.04 -8.29
C LYS A 411 20.17 -12.81 -8.12
N ILE A 412 20.27 -11.88 -9.06
CA ILE A 412 19.43 -10.69 -9.14
C ILE A 412 18.92 -10.52 -10.57
N ALA A 413 17.64 -10.16 -10.70
CA ALA A 413 17.03 -9.68 -11.94
C ALA A 413 16.28 -8.39 -11.63
N GLN A 414 16.68 -7.29 -12.28
CA GLN A 414 16.25 -5.94 -11.96
C GLN A 414 16.01 -5.16 -13.23
N ARG A 415 14.77 -4.73 -13.46
CA ARG A 415 14.46 -3.77 -14.52
C ARG A 415 14.87 -2.37 -14.10
N ASP A 416 14.49 -1.99 -12.88
CA ASP A 416 14.71 -0.68 -12.26
C ASP A 416 14.61 -0.81 -10.73
N ALA A 417 14.90 0.29 -9.99
CA ALA A 417 14.93 0.31 -8.52
C ALA A 417 13.63 -0.18 -7.83
N ASN A 418 12.50 -0.15 -8.55
CA ASN A 418 11.19 -0.53 -8.02
C ASN A 418 10.71 -1.89 -8.52
N ASN A 419 11.36 -2.46 -9.52
CA ASN A 419 10.94 -3.67 -10.22
C ASN A 419 12.11 -4.66 -10.33
N TYR A 420 12.28 -5.47 -9.30
CA TYR A 420 13.34 -6.47 -9.22
C TYR A 420 12.93 -7.69 -8.40
N CYS A 421 13.67 -8.78 -8.58
CA CYS A 421 13.70 -9.91 -7.67
C CYS A 421 15.14 -10.35 -7.37
N VAL A 422 15.36 -10.83 -6.15
CA VAL A 422 16.64 -11.36 -5.69
C VAL A 422 16.43 -12.74 -5.08
N ARG A 423 17.38 -13.64 -5.32
CA ARG A 423 17.46 -14.95 -4.67
C ARG A 423 18.63 -14.95 -3.70
N TYR A 424 18.32 -15.04 -2.41
CA TYR A 424 19.30 -15.10 -1.33
C TYR A 424 20.02 -16.45 -1.31
N ALA A 425 21.15 -16.52 -0.61
CA ALA A 425 21.94 -17.74 -0.45
C ALA A 425 21.17 -18.90 0.20
N ASP A 426 20.17 -18.60 1.03
CA ASP A 426 19.25 -19.58 1.65
C ASP A 426 18.15 -20.08 0.69
N GLY A 427 18.13 -19.59 -0.56
CA GLY A 427 17.11 -19.91 -1.56
C GLY A 427 15.85 -19.05 -1.49
N LYS A 428 15.70 -18.19 -0.48
CA LYS A 428 14.55 -17.29 -0.37
C LYS A 428 14.56 -16.30 -1.53
N ILE A 429 13.39 -16.09 -2.13
CA ILE A 429 13.20 -15.06 -3.16
C ILE A 429 12.45 -13.88 -2.56
N VAL A 430 12.93 -12.67 -2.85
CA VAL A 430 12.23 -11.42 -2.54
C VAL A 430 12.06 -10.64 -3.82
N ALA A 431 10.82 -10.23 -4.09
CA ALA A 431 10.45 -9.49 -5.29
C ALA A 431 9.72 -8.19 -4.98
N LYS A 432 9.85 -7.20 -5.86
CA LYS A 432 9.24 -5.87 -5.77
C LYS A 432 8.57 -5.49 -7.10
N GLY A 433 7.66 -4.52 -7.03
CA GLY A 433 6.98 -3.96 -8.20
C GLY A 433 6.13 -4.97 -8.97
N ILE A 434 6.37 -5.09 -10.27
CA ILE A 434 5.69 -6.01 -11.18
C ILE A 434 6.02 -7.49 -10.94
N MET A 435 6.92 -7.81 -10.00
CA MET A 435 7.26 -9.18 -9.62
C MET A 435 6.79 -9.52 -8.21
N LYS A 436 6.18 -8.57 -7.49
CA LYS A 436 5.88 -8.69 -6.05
C LYS A 436 4.95 -9.86 -5.74
N ASN A 437 3.94 -10.11 -6.57
CA ASN A 437 2.89 -11.07 -6.29
C ASN A 437 3.14 -12.42 -6.98
N PHE A 438 4.40 -12.84 -7.08
CA PHE A 438 4.79 -14.06 -7.80
C PHE A 438 4.31 -15.36 -7.15
N GLU A 439 4.04 -15.34 -5.85
CA GLU A 439 3.45 -16.47 -5.09
C GLU A 439 1.92 -16.50 -5.16
N GLY A 440 1.32 -15.55 -5.88
CA GLY A 440 -0.13 -15.35 -5.96
C GLY A 440 -0.51 -13.92 -5.61
N GLY A 441 -1.62 -13.43 -6.17
CA GLY A 441 -2.12 -12.11 -5.83
C GLY A 441 -2.69 -12.04 -4.41
N THR A 442 -2.81 -10.81 -3.93
CA THR A 442 -3.46 -10.49 -2.65
C THR A 442 -4.85 -9.94 -2.89
N TRP A 443 -5.65 -9.85 -1.83
CA TRP A 443 -6.96 -9.19 -1.88
C TRP A 443 -6.87 -7.70 -2.32
N GLU A 444 -5.72 -7.04 -2.12
CA GLU A 444 -5.48 -5.68 -2.62
C GLU A 444 -5.04 -5.62 -4.10
N ARG A 445 -4.39 -6.68 -4.61
CA ARG A 445 -3.87 -6.74 -5.98
C ARG A 445 -3.71 -8.20 -6.45
N ASN A 446 -4.55 -8.61 -7.39
CA ASN A 446 -4.39 -9.88 -8.11
C ASN A 446 -4.57 -9.73 -9.64
N SER A 447 -4.91 -8.53 -10.12
CA SER A 447 -4.98 -8.26 -11.55
C SER A 447 -3.65 -8.59 -12.25
N LEU A 448 -3.71 -9.50 -13.23
CA LEU A 448 -2.60 -9.99 -14.06
C LEU A 448 -1.38 -10.48 -13.25
N SER A 449 -1.59 -11.05 -12.07
CA SER A 449 -0.49 -11.60 -11.24
C SER A 449 0.25 -12.76 -11.90
N ILE A 450 -0.29 -13.35 -12.99
CA ILE A 450 0.43 -14.29 -13.84
C ILE A 450 1.73 -13.68 -14.41
N ILE A 451 1.79 -12.36 -14.61
CA ILE A 451 2.99 -11.68 -15.06
C ILE A 451 4.06 -11.75 -13.97
N ASP A 452 3.71 -11.39 -12.73
CA ASP A 452 4.60 -11.46 -11.58
C ASP A 452 5.20 -12.87 -11.42
N ALA A 453 4.34 -13.90 -11.44
CA ALA A 453 4.74 -15.29 -11.32
C ALA A 453 5.64 -15.76 -12.47
N ALA A 454 5.30 -15.42 -13.71
CA ALA A 454 6.08 -15.83 -14.88
C ALA A 454 7.44 -15.15 -14.96
N LEU A 455 7.55 -13.87 -14.59
CA LEU A 455 8.83 -13.17 -14.56
C LEU A 455 9.78 -13.77 -13.52
N VAL A 456 9.30 -14.03 -12.29
CA VAL A 456 10.14 -14.65 -11.26
C VAL A 456 10.53 -16.08 -11.64
N ASN A 457 9.59 -16.88 -12.15
CA ASN A 457 9.90 -18.23 -12.62
C ASN A 457 10.91 -18.26 -13.76
N TYR A 458 10.81 -17.31 -14.70
CA TYR A 458 11.77 -17.16 -15.79
C TYR A 458 13.16 -16.78 -15.27
N TYR A 459 13.26 -15.71 -14.46
CA TYR A 459 14.55 -15.18 -14.03
C TYR A 459 15.21 -15.97 -12.89
N MET A 460 14.45 -16.56 -11.97
CA MET A 460 15.00 -17.18 -10.75
C MET A 460 15.00 -18.70 -10.79
N HIS A 461 14.19 -19.32 -11.64
CA HIS A 461 14.05 -20.78 -11.72
C HIS A 461 14.34 -21.33 -13.11
N ASP A 462 14.67 -20.47 -14.08
CA ASP A 462 14.92 -20.84 -15.47
C ASP A 462 13.73 -21.65 -16.08
N ILE A 463 12.52 -21.34 -15.63
CA ILE A 463 11.27 -21.97 -16.10
C ILE A 463 10.71 -21.15 -17.28
N PRO A 464 10.49 -21.77 -18.45
CA PRO A 464 9.90 -21.07 -19.59
C PRO A 464 8.53 -20.47 -19.27
N ILE A 465 8.26 -19.28 -19.80
CA ILE A 465 7.00 -18.53 -19.60
C ILE A 465 5.76 -19.41 -19.87
N GLN A 466 5.79 -20.17 -20.96
CA GLN A 466 4.68 -21.03 -21.39
C GLN A 466 4.35 -22.09 -20.33
N LYS A 467 5.37 -22.65 -19.68
CA LYS A 467 5.20 -23.66 -18.64
C LYS A 467 4.53 -23.05 -17.40
N THR A 468 4.93 -21.85 -17.01
CA THR A 468 4.26 -21.12 -15.92
C THR A 468 2.81 -20.82 -16.26
N VAL A 469 2.54 -20.25 -17.44
CA VAL A 469 1.18 -19.94 -17.91
C VAL A 469 0.28 -21.18 -17.89
N ILE A 470 0.73 -22.30 -18.48
CA ILE A 470 -0.06 -23.54 -18.54
C ILE A 470 -0.31 -24.11 -17.13
N ASN A 471 0.70 -24.09 -16.26
CA ASN A 471 0.57 -24.65 -14.91
C ASN A 471 -0.35 -23.80 -14.02
N THR A 472 -0.26 -22.48 -14.09
CA THR A 472 -1.16 -21.59 -13.34
C THR A 472 -2.58 -21.70 -13.86
N PHE A 473 -2.79 -21.73 -15.18
CA PHE A 473 -4.13 -21.85 -15.78
C PHE A 473 -4.93 -23.07 -15.27
N LYS A 474 -4.24 -24.19 -15.00
CA LYS A 474 -4.85 -25.40 -14.43
C LYS A 474 -5.33 -25.22 -12.99
N LYS A 475 -4.68 -24.34 -12.22
CA LYS A 475 -4.86 -24.20 -10.77
C LYS A 475 -5.67 -22.97 -10.38
N ASP A 476 -5.38 -21.83 -10.98
CA ASP A 476 -5.87 -20.53 -10.55
C ASP A 476 -6.16 -19.62 -11.75
N LEU A 477 -7.43 -19.29 -11.93
CA LEU A 477 -7.88 -18.34 -12.95
C LEU A 477 -7.73 -16.88 -12.51
N THR A 478 -7.73 -16.63 -11.19
CA THR A 478 -7.70 -15.25 -10.67
C THR A 478 -6.45 -14.53 -11.12
N ALA A 479 -5.34 -15.26 -11.33
CA ALA A 479 -4.08 -14.71 -11.83
C ALA A 479 -4.13 -14.18 -13.28
N PHE A 480 -5.12 -14.63 -14.08
CA PHE A 480 -5.27 -14.24 -15.49
C PHE A 480 -6.19 -13.04 -15.70
N GLN A 481 -6.92 -12.64 -14.66
CA GLN A 481 -7.90 -11.58 -14.82
C GLN A 481 -7.23 -10.20 -14.92
N LEU A 482 -7.78 -9.32 -15.75
CA LEU A 482 -7.58 -7.88 -15.66
C LEU A 482 -8.80 -7.27 -14.95
N VAL A 483 -8.59 -6.64 -13.80
CA VAL A 483 -9.67 -5.94 -13.08
C VAL A 483 -9.75 -4.51 -13.61
N ALA A 484 -10.79 -4.22 -14.40
CA ALA A 484 -11.03 -2.92 -14.99
C ALA A 484 -12.08 -2.15 -14.20
N LYS A 485 -11.81 -0.87 -13.93
CA LYS A 485 -12.68 0.01 -13.16
C LYS A 485 -12.93 1.33 -13.87
N ALA A 486 -14.18 1.79 -13.84
CA ALA A 486 -14.59 3.05 -14.45
C ALA A 486 -13.77 4.21 -13.86
N GLY A 487 -13.71 4.30 -12.53
CA GLY A 487 -12.95 5.34 -11.84
C GLY A 487 -13.61 6.70 -11.98
N LYS A 488 -12.97 7.64 -12.67
CA LYS A 488 -13.52 8.98 -12.97
C LYS A 488 -14.28 9.06 -14.30
N PHE A 489 -14.44 7.92 -14.97
CA PHE A 489 -15.17 7.79 -16.24
C PHE A 489 -16.64 7.49 -15.93
N ASP A 490 -17.52 7.79 -16.89
CA ASP A 490 -18.97 7.64 -16.75
C ASP A 490 -19.36 6.16 -16.67
N GLY A 491 -18.64 5.29 -17.38
CA GLY A 491 -18.87 3.85 -17.37
C GLY A 491 -17.77 3.05 -18.07
N ILE A 492 -18.03 1.75 -18.21
CA ILE A 492 -17.25 0.83 -19.05
C ILE A 492 -18.19 0.21 -20.08
N THR A 493 -17.70 0.03 -21.30
CA THR A 493 -18.40 -0.68 -22.37
C THR A 493 -17.50 -1.74 -22.99
N CYS A 494 -18.09 -2.74 -23.65
CA CYS A 494 -17.37 -3.66 -24.51
C CYS A 494 -18.01 -3.80 -25.89
N GLU A 495 -17.17 -4.14 -26.86
CA GLU A 495 -17.61 -4.50 -28.21
C GLU A 495 -18.10 -5.95 -28.23
N VAL A 496 -19.31 -6.15 -28.76
CA VAL A 496 -19.89 -7.47 -29.04
C VAL A 496 -20.37 -7.48 -30.48
N PHE A 497 -20.09 -8.56 -31.21
CA PHE A 497 -20.53 -8.74 -32.58
C PHE A 497 -21.73 -9.70 -32.62
N GLU A 498 -22.91 -9.16 -32.89
CA GLU A 498 -24.17 -9.89 -33.01
C GLU A 498 -24.70 -9.70 -34.44
N ASP A 499 -25.05 -10.80 -35.12
CA ASP A 499 -25.52 -10.81 -36.52
C ASP A 499 -24.61 -10.06 -37.52
N GLY A 500 -23.30 -10.09 -37.27
CA GLY A 500 -22.29 -9.43 -38.11
C GLY A 500 -22.18 -7.92 -37.91
N GLN A 501 -22.93 -7.34 -36.96
CA GLN A 501 -22.87 -5.93 -36.58
C GLN A 501 -22.18 -5.76 -35.22
N MET A 502 -21.34 -4.74 -35.12
CA MET A 502 -20.69 -4.38 -33.85
C MET A 502 -21.66 -3.56 -33.00
N GLN A 503 -21.83 -3.96 -31.75
CA GLN A 503 -22.60 -3.26 -30.74
C GLN A 503 -21.71 -2.92 -29.54
N MET A 504 -21.93 -1.74 -28.98
CA MET A 504 -21.32 -1.32 -27.72
C MET A 504 -22.27 -1.66 -26.57
N LYS A 505 -21.87 -2.62 -25.73
CA LYS A 505 -22.66 -3.03 -24.57
C LYS A 505 -22.11 -2.38 -23.30
N GLU A 506 -22.99 -1.75 -22.53
CA GLU A 506 -22.66 -1.19 -21.22
C GLU A 506 -22.35 -2.31 -20.21
N LEU A 507 -21.40 -2.02 -19.33
CA LEU A 507 -20.94 -2.88 -18.27
C LEU A 507 -21.01 -2.15 -16.93
N GLN A 508 -21.00 -2.90 -15.84
CA GLN A 508 -20.93 -2.37 -14.48
C GLN A 508 -19.64 -1.58 -14.21
N LYS A 509 -19.50 -0.95 -13.03
CA LYS A 509 -18.37 -0.05 -12.75
C LYS A 509 -17.04 -0.80 -12.55
N VAL A 510 -17.08 -2.02 -12.02
CA VAL A 510 -15.90 -2.90 -11.85
C VAL A 510 -16.10 -4.20 -12.60
N ASN A 511 -15.19 -4.52 -13.52
CA ASN A 511 -15.30 -5.69 -14.38
C ASN A 511 -14.06 -6.55 -14.32
N ARG A 512 -14.28 -7.85 -14.45
CA ARG A 512 -13.23 -8.84 -14.65
C ARG A 512 -13.13 -9.18 -16.14
N ILE A 513 -11.95 -8.97 -16.71
CA ILE A 513 -11.69 -9.15 -18.14
C ILE A 513 -10.66 -10.27 -18.34
N PHE A 514 -10.89 -11.12 -19.34
CA PHE A 514 -9.92 -12.12 -19.81
C PHE A 514 -9.68 -11.96 -21.32
N ALA A 515 -8.47 -12.26 -21.77
CA ALA A 515 -8.18 -12.36 -23.19
C ALA A 515 -8.88 -13.58 -23.81
N THR A 516 -9.41 -13.42 -25.01
CA THR A 516 -10.12 -14.49 -25.74
C THR A 516 -9.79 -14.45 -27.23
N THR A 517 -10.03 -15.56 -27.93
CA THR A 517 -10.00 -15.65 -29.40
C THR A 517 -11.40 -15.68 -30.00
N ASP A 518 -12.45 -15.45 -29.21
CA ASP A 518 -13.84 -15.45 -29.69
C ASP A 518 -14.05 -14.28 -30.66
N PRO A 519 -14.32 -14.54 -31.95
CA PRO A 519 -14.53 -13.49 -32.94
C PRO A 519 -15.78 -12.65 -32.69
N LYS A 520 -16.68 -13.09 -31.79
CA LYS A 520 -17.87 -12.32 -31.37
C LYS A 520 -17.56 -11.26 -30.31
N ARG A 521 -16.30 -11.16 -29.87
CA ARG A 521 -15.86 -10.23 -28.83
C ARG A 521 -14.83 -9.25 -29.38
N GLY A 522 -14.87 -8.02 -28.90
CA GLY A 522 -13.87 -6.99 -29.20
C GLY A 522 -13.27 -6.37 -27.95
N GLY A 523 -12.90 -5.09 -28.05
CA GLY A 523 -12.22 -4.35 -27.01
C GLY A 523 -13.13 -3.97 -25.83
N VAL A 524 -12.50 -3.59 -24.72
CA VAL A 524 -13.18 -3.01 -23.56
C VAL A 524 -12.68 -1.58 -23.36
N PHE A 525 -13.62 -0.66 -23.19
CA PHE A 525 -13.39 0.78 -23.21
C PHE A 525 -13.99 1.43 -21.96
N LYS A 526 -13.33 2.49 -21.49
CA LYS A 526 -13.90 3.45 -20.55
C LYS A 526 -14.59 4.54 -21.34
N VAL A 527 -15.76 4.96 -20.88
CA VAL A 527 -16.57 5.98 -21.53
C VAL A 527 -16.48 7.30 -20.78
N ARG A 528 -16.21 8.39 -21.49
CA ARG A 528 -16.34 9.74 -20.95
C ARG A 528 -16.80 10.70 -22.02
N ASP A 529 -17.89 11.43 -21.79
CA ASP A 529 -18.43 12.41 -22.75
C ASP A 529 -18.57 11.79 -24.16
N GLU A 530 -19.17 10.59 -24.23
CA GLU A 530 -19.35 9.77 -25.46
C GLU A 530 -18.04 9.33 -26.16
N LYS A 531 -16.88 9.57 -25.54
CA LYS A 531 -15.57 9.12 -26.05
C LYS A 531 -15.16 7.81 -25.41
N TYR A 532 -14.65 6.92 -26.24
CA TYR A 532 -14.19 5.59 -25.83
C TYR A 532 -12.66 5.57 -25.70
N GLN A 533 -12.18 5.25 -24.51
CA GLN A 533 -10.76 5.03 -24.25
C GLN A 533 -10.53 3.56 -23.90
N LYS A 534 -9.74 2.84 -24.69
CA LYS A 534 -9.41 1.44 -24.41
C LYS A 534 -8.84 1.30 -23.00
N VAL A 535 -9.33 0.29 -22.26
CA VAL A 535 -8.79 -0.04 -20.93
C VAL A 535 -7.30 -0.35 -21.05
N SER A 536 -6.46 0.31 -20.27
CA SER A 536 -5.02 0.08 -20.31
C SER A 536 -4.68 -1.39 -20.02
N ASN A 537 -3.75 -1.95 -20.80
CA ASN A 537 -3.33 -3.35 -20.74
C ASN A 537 -4.43 -4.38 -21.02
N SER A 538 -5.58 -3.97 -21.59
CA SER A 538 -6.61 -4.91 -22.03
C SER A 538 -6.28 -5.55 -23.39
N PRO A 539 -6.73 -6.79 -23.64
CA PRO A 539 -6.61 -7.44 -24.95
C PRO A 539 -7.43 -6.72 -26.03
N GLU A 540 -7.14 -7.00 -27.31
CA GLU A 540 -7.99 -6.55 -28.42
C GLU A 540 -9.35 -7.26 -28.42
N GLN A 541 -9.37 -8.53 -28.00
CA GLN A 541 -10.59 -9.32 -27.85
C GLN A 541 -10.69 -9.76 -26.40
N ALA A 542 -11.76 -9.33 -25.73
CA ALA A 542 -11.94 -9.56 -24.31
C ALA A 542 -13.29 -10.19 -24.00
N ILE A 543 -13.30 -11.13 -23.06
CA ILE A 543 -14.51 -11.63 -22.43
C ILE A 543 -14.61 -11.08 -21.01
N VAL A 544 -15.81 -10.60 -20.66
CA VAL A 544 -16.12 -10.07 -19.33
C VAL A 544 -16.83 -11.16 -18.53
N TRP A 545 -16.38 -11.42 -17.30
CA TRP A 545 -16.98 -12.41 -16.41
C TRP A 545 -16.97 -12.00 -14.94
N ASN A 546 -18.09 -11.44 -14.48
CA ASN A 546 -18.22 -10.87 -13.14
C ASN A 546 -18.78 -11.84 -12.10
N GLY A 547 -19.30 -13.00 -12.53
CA GLY A 547 -19.77 -14.05 -11.64
C GLY A 547 -18.65 -14.84 -10.96
N GLU A 548 -19.04 -15.94 -10.32
CA GLU A 548 -18.13 -16.91 -9.70
C GLU A 548 -17.19 -17.55 -10.73
N LEU A 549 -15.89 -17.63 -10.44
CA LEU A 549 -14.90 -18.14 -11.39
C LEU A 549 -14.98 -19.64 -11.65
N LYS A 550 -15.58 -20.41 -10.74
CA LYS A 550 -15.83 -21.85 -10.93
C LYS A 550 -16.82 -22.12 -12.06
N ASP A 551 -17.71 -21.17 -12.34
CA ASP A 551 -18.75 -21.26 -13.37
C ASP A 551 -18.27 -20.71 -14.72
N PHE A 552 -17.04 -20.16 -14.78
CA PHE A 552 -16.46 -19.63 -16.00
C PHE A 552 -15.86 -20.74 -16.89
N GLU A 553 -16.20 -20.70 -18.18
CA GLU A 553 -15.65 -21.64 -19.16
C GLU A 553 -14.19 -21.29 -19.52
N LYS A 554 -13.25 -21.87 -18.76
CA LYS A 554 -11.79 -21.63 -18.88
C LYS A 554 -11.23 -21.72 -20.31
N ARG A 555 -11.82 -22.57 -21.16
CA ARG A 555 -11.39 -22.79 -22.56
C ARG A 555 -11.51 -21.55 -23.44
N LYS A 556 -12.29 -20.54 -23.02
CA LYS A 556 -12.43 -19.27 -23.72
C LYS A 556 -11.22 -18.34 -23.55
N ILE A 557 -10.29 -18.65 -22.65
CA ILE A 557 -9.10 -17.83 -22.38
C ILE A 557 -8.04 -18.06 -23.47
N ASP A 558 -7.57 -16.99 -24.10
CA ASP A 558 -6.41 -17.02 -24.98
C ASP A 558 -5.10 -16.98 -24.19
N LEU A 559 -4.51 -18.15 -23.92
CA LEU A 559 -3.23 -18.25 -23.22
C LEU A 559 -2.06 -17.64 -23.99
N ASN A 560 -2.11 -17.60 -25.32
CA ASN A 560 -1.02 -17.04 -26.14
C ASN A 560 -0.94 -15.52 -25.96
N TRP A 561 -2.07 -14.85 -25.74
CA TRP A 561 -2.08 -13.43 -25.41
C TRP A 561 -1.25 -13.13 -24.15
N TYR A 562 -1.44 -13.92 -23.08
CA TYR A 562 -0.68 -13.75 -21.84
C TYR A 562 0.81 -14.04 -22.03
N VAL A 563 1.16 -15.09 -22.77
CA VAL A 563 2.57 -15.39 -23.11
C VAL A 563 3.21 -14.20 -23.81
N LYS A 564 2.56 -13.64 -24.84
CA LYS A 564 3.05 -12.46 -25.56
C LYS A 564 3.14 -11.23 -24.67
N MET A 565 2.16 -11.04 -23.78
CA MET A 565 2.17 -9.94 -22.83
C MET A 565 3.36 -10.01 -21.87
N ILE A 566 3.65 -11.20 -21.34
CA ILE A 566 4.77 -11.44 -20.44
C ILE A 566 6.11 -11.27 -21.17
N GLN A 567 6.23 -11.76 -22.41
CA GLN A 567 7.43 -11.58 -23.23
C GLN A 567 7.77 -10.10 -23.45
N LYS A 568 6.75 -9.23 -23.61
CA LYS A 568 6.95 -7.77 -23.70
C LYS A 568 7.45 -7.13 -22.40
N GLN A 569 7.35 -7.81 -21.25
CA GLN A 569 7.84 -7.34 -19.96
C GLN A 569 9.25 -7.83 -19.63
N LEU A 570 9.81 -8.74 -20.43
CA LEU A 570 11.21 -9.12 -20.31
C LEU A 570 12.10 -7.92 -20.67
N PHE A 571 13.20 -7.77 -19.94
CA PHE A 571 14.09 -6.63 -20.05
C PHE A 571 15.57 -7.01 -20.25
N VAL A 572 15.85 -8.29 -20.50
CA VAL A 572 17.19 -8.83 -20.74
C VAL A 572 17.15 -9.81 -21.89
#